data_AF-A0A521TQD4-F1
#
_entry.id   AF-A0A521TQD4-F1
#
_cell.length_a   1.000
_cell.length_b   1.000
_cell.length_c   1.000
_cell.angle_alpha   90.00
_cell.angle_beta   90.00
_cell.angle_gamma   90.00
#
_symmetry.space_group_name_H-M   'P 1'
#
loop_
_entity.id
_entity.type
_entity.pdbx_description
1 polymer ?
#
loop_
_entity_poly.entity_id
_entity_poly.type
_entity_poly.pdbx_seq_one_letter_code
_entity_poly.pdbx_strand_id
1 'polypeptide(L)'
;MQRMVFPTIAAMVVVALAVLLLSIGARSPYTHANLMPRFDPSYVRTSLAFVGSPAAGHPVEARVELSETHDQIDRGKVLLIRQSCAACHGLEGRGGIVGPPIIGFDAADLRAKTDRGPGGMPAYASGALEDADLEAIAAFLKSLAAPTTK
;
A
#
# COMPACT_ATOMS: atom_id res chain seq x y z
N MET A 1 30.36 -31.45 -36.20
CA MET A 1 30.38 -31.38 -34.72
C MET A 1 29.67 -30.14 -34.14
N GLN A 2 29.62 -28.99 -34.83
CA GLN A 2 29.03 -27.74 -34.29
C GLN A 2 27.48 -27.71 -34.18
N ARG A 3 26.74 -28.57 -34.88
CA ARG A 3 25.27 -28.58 -34.87
C ARG A 3 24.62 -29.11 -33.57
N MET A 4 25.35 -29.88 -32.75
CA MET A 4 24.84 -30.40 -31.47
C MET A 4 25.27 -29.59 -30.25
N VAL A 5 26.24 -28.68 -30.40
CA VAL A 5 26.78 -27.88 -29.29
C VAL A 5 25.79 -26.78 -28.88
N PHE A 6 25.12 -26.16 -29.85
CA PHE A 6 24.14 -25.10 -29.56
C PHE A 6 22.90 -25.60 -28.78
N PRO A 7 22.21 -26.69 -29.18
CA PRO A 7 21.05 -27.17 -28.43
C PRO A 7 21.41 -27.72 -27.04
N THR A 8 22.61 -28.28 -26.86
CA THR A 8 23.07 -28.76 -25.55
C THR A 8 23.37 -27.61 -24.60
N ILE A 9 24.02 -26.53 -25.07
CA ILE A 9 24.25 -25.33 -24.27
C ILE A 9 22.91 -24.68 -23.88
N ALA A 10 21.97 -24.57 -24.82
CA ALA A 10 20.64 -24.00 -24.53
C ALA A 10 19.89 -24.81 -23.46
N ALA A 11 19.90 -26.15 -23.56
CA ALA A 11 19.29 -27.02 -22.56
C ALA A 11 19.94 -26.85 -21.17
N MET A 12 21.27 -26.76 -21.11
CA MET A 12 22.01 -26.55 -19.87
C MET A 12 21.65 -25.20 -19.20
N VAL A 13 21.50 -24.14 -19.99
CA VAL A 13 21.08 -22.81 -19.47
C VAL A 13 19.67 -22.85 -18.91
N VAL A 14 18.72 -23.49 -19.60
CA VAL A 14 17.33 -23.62 -19.13
C VAL A 14 17.26 -24.39 -17.81
N VAL A 15 17.99 -25.52 -17.71
CA VAL A 15 18.06 -26.30 -16.47
C VAL A 15 18.70 -25.49 -15.34
N ALA A 16 19.78 -24.77 -15.61
CA ALA A 16 20.44 -23.92 -14.62
C ALA A 16 19.51 -22.80 -14.11
N LEU A 17 18.78 -22.13 -15.01
CA LEU A 17 17.80 -21.11 -14.63
C LEU A 17 16.64 -21.69 -13.81
N ALA A 18 16.12 -22.87 -14.17
CA ALA A 18 15.07 -23.54 -13.41
C ALA A 18 15.53 -23.91 -11.99
N VAL A 19 16.74 -24.47 -11.86
CA VAL A 19 17.33 -24.80 -10.54
C VAL A 19 17.58 -23.53 -9.73
N LEU A 20 18.06 -22.46 -10.35
CA LEU A 20 18.25 -21.16 -9.70
C LEU A 20 16.92 -20.62 -9.14
N LEU A 21 15.87 -20.58 -9.97
CA LEU A 21 14.55 -20.11 -9.54
C LEU A 21 13.96 -20.97 -8.41
N LEU A 22 14.08 -22.31 -8.50
CA LEU A 22 13.66 -23.22 -7.43
C LEU A 22 14.44 -22.98 -6.14
N SER A 23 15.76 -22.76 -6.22
CA SER A 23 16.58 -22.49 -5.05
C SER A 23 16.28 -21.13 -4.41
N ILE A 24 16.00 -20.10 -5.21
CA ILE A 24 15.52 -18.80 -4.72
C ILE A 24 14.17 -18.97 -4.03
N GLY A 25 13.23 -19.68 -4.64
CA GLY A 25 11.91 -19.93 -4.04
C GLY A 25 11.98 -20.74 -2.73
N ALA A 26 12.80 -21.79 -2.70
CA ALA A 26 12.93 -22.68 -1.54
C ALA A 26 13.74 -22.07 -0.38
N ARG A 27 14.67 -21.14 -0.68
CA ARG A 27 15.50 -20.46 0.35
C ARG A 27 15.04 -19.05 0.67
N SER A 28 14.08 -18.50 -0.07
CA SER A 28 13.43 -17.23 0.22
C SER A 28 12.71 -17.35 1.56
N PRO A 29 13.17 -16.68 2.63
CA PRO A 29 12.52 -16.74 3.93
C PRO A 29 11.24 -15.88 3.98
N TYR A 30 10.88 -15.23 2.87
CA TYR A 30 9.86 -14.17 2.84
C TYR A 30 8.66 -14.44 1.93
N THR A 31 8.67 -15.50 1.12
CA THR A 31 7.58 -15.75 0.15
C THR A 31 6.56 -16.81 0.56
N HIS A 32 6.68 -17.43 1.73
CA HIS A 32 5.64 -18.31 2.26
C HIS A 32 5.34 -18.06 3.74
N ALA A 33 4.07 -18.28 4.10
CA ALA A 33 3.37 -18.09 5.38
C ALA A 33 3.99 -18.69 6.67
N ASN A 34 5.31 -18.93 6.73
CA ASN A 34 6.02 -19.56 7.84
C ASN A 34 6.91 -18.58 8.62
N LEU A 35 6.36 -17.41 8.94
CA LEU A 35 6.85 -16.57 10.03
C LEU A 35 6.53 -17.27 11.36
N MET A 36 7.25 -18.34 11.64
CA MET A 36 7.20 -19.10 12.87
C MET A 36 8.22 -18.49 13.84
N PRO A 37 7.92 -18.42 15.15
CA PRO A 37 8.85 -17.91 16.17
C PRO A 37 10.22 -18.59 16.18
N ARG A 38 10.35 -19.79 15.60
CA ARG A 38 11.62 -20.52 15.50
C ARG A 38 12.65 -19.88 14.55
N PHE A 39 12.21 -19.01 13.64
CA PHE A 39 13.06 -18.42 12.61
C PHE A 39 13.33 -16.94 12.86
N ASP A 40 12.36 -16.22 13.42
CA ASP A 40 12.52 -14.86 13.90
C ASP A 40 11.73 -14.69 15.21
N PRO A 41 12.40 -14.72 16.38
CA PRO A 41 11.77 -14.53 17.68
C PRO A 41 11.21 -13.11 17.89
N SER A 42 11.70 -12.13 17.12
CA SER A 42 11.26 -10.74 17.19
C SER A 42 10.01 -10.47 16.34
N TYR A 43 9.64 -11.43 15.49
CA TYR A 43 8.46 -11.34 14.67
C TYR A 43 7.19 -11.66 15.46
N VAL A 44 6.44 -10.62 15.82
CA VAL A 44 5.13 -10.73 16.45
C VAL A 44 4.06 -10.70 15.35
N ARG A 45 3.30 -11.80 15.16
CA ARG A 45 2.11 -11.77 14.30
C ARG A 45 1.03 -10.94 14.97
N THR A 46 0.37 -10.06 14.21
CA THR A 46 -0.93 -9.51 14.60
C THR A 46 -1.89 -10.68 14.87
N SER A 47 -2.58 -10.66 16.01
CA SER A 47 -3.57 -11.67 16.35
C SER A 47 -4.66 -11.70 15.28
N LEU A 48 -4.83 -12.84 14.63
CA LEU A 48 -5.93 -13.07 13.68
C LEU A 48 -7.16 -13.44 14.49
N ALA A 49 -8.18 -12.58 14.48
CA ALA A 49 -9.50 -12.94 14.98
C ALA A 49 -10.22 -13.78 13.92
N PHE A 50 -10.73 -14.95 14.31
CA PHE A 50 -11.56 -15.79 13.45
C PHE A 50 -13.02 -15.37 13.57
N VAL A 51 -13.73 -15.23 12.44
CA VAL A 51 -15.16 -14.89 12.44
C VAL A 51 -15.91 -16.00 13.19
N GLY A 52 -16.51 -15.65 14.33
CA GLY A 52 -17.27 -16.58 15.19
C GLY A 52 -16.52 -17.14 16.40
N SER A 53 -15.24 -16.81 16.63
CA SER A 53 -14.59 -17.17 17.89
C SER A 53 -15.04 -16.27 19.04
N PRO A 54 -15.28 -16.80 20.25
CA PRO A 54 -15.51 -15.96 21.42
C PRO A 54 -14.22 -15.22 21.73
N ALA A 55 -14.19 -13.91 21.46
CA ALA A 55 -13.11 -13.07 21.94
C ALA A 55 -13.17 -13.11 23.48
N ALA A 56 -12.13 -13.66 24.12
CA ALA A 56 -11.91 -13.42 25.53
C ALA A 56 -11.63 -11.93 25.68
N GLY A 57 -12.72 -11.18 25.92
CA GLY A 57 -12.69 -9.74 26.10
C GLY A 57 -11.78 -9.42 27.26
N HIS A 58 -10.56 -8.98 26.96
CA HIS A 58 -9.86 -8.14 27.90
C HIS A 58 -10.70 -6.86 27.97
N PRO A 59 -11.15 -6.44 29.16
CA PRO A 59 -11.80 -5.15 29.29
C PRO A 59 -10.72 -4.12 28.99
N VAL A 60 -10.65 -3.70 27.73
CA VAL A 60 -9.95 -2.49 27.36
C VAL A 60 -10.87 -1.37 27.85
N GLU A 61 -10.80 -1.08 29.14
CA GLU A 61 -11.20 0.22 29.70
C GLU A 61 -10.15 1.27 29.31
N ALA A 62 -9.59 1.19 28.10
CA ALA A 62 -9.24 2.41 27.42
C ALA A 62 -10.58 2.95 26.95
N ARG A 63 -11.07 4.00 27.61
CA ARG A 63 -11.81 5.01 26.87
C ARG A 63 -10.82 5.49 25.81
N VAL A 64 -10.79 4.78 24.68
CA VAL A 64 -10.18 5.27 23.47
C VAL A 64 -11.04 6.50 23.22
N GLU A 65 -10.52 7.68 23.53
CA GLU A 65 -10.81 8.82 22.67
C GLU A 65 -10.42 8.32 21.28
N LEU A 66 -11.38 7.69 20.61
CA LEU A 66 -11.36 7.47 19.18
C LEU A 66 -11.40 8.90 18.67
N SER A 67 -10.20 9.48 18.57
CA SER A 67 -9.97 10.72 17.91
C SER A 67 -10.43 10.43 16.48
N GLU A 68 -11.68 10.78 16.15
CA GLU A 68 -12.28 10.55 14.83
C GLU A 68 -11.34 11.05 13.72
N THR A 69 -10.52 12.06 14.05
CA THR A 69 -9.42 12.57 13.23
C THR A 69 -8.32 11.56 12.92
N HIS A 70 -7.88 10.70 13.87
CA HIS A 70 -6.88 9.65 13.58
C HIS A 70 -7.44 8.58 12.64
N ASP A 71 -8.67 8.12 12.88
CA ASP A 71 -9.35 7.16 11.99
C ASP A 71 -9.54 7.74 10.57
N GLN A 72 -9.88 9.03 10.49
CA GLN A 72 -10.04 9.74 9.22
C GLN A 72 -8.71 9.92 8.46
N ILE A 73 -7.61 10.22 9.15
CA ILE A 73 -6.26 10.35 8.55
C ILE A 73 -5.80 8.99 8.02
N ASP A 74 -5.96 7.92 8.79
CA ASP A 74 -5.57 6.56 8.37
C ASP A 74 -6.43 6.08 7.19
N ARG A 75 -7.74 6.33 7.22
CA ARG A 75 -8.64 6.09 6.09
C ARG A 75 -8.19 6.88 4.85
N GLY A 76 -7.84 8.15 5.00
CA GLY A 76 -7.36 9.01 3.92
C GLY A 76 -6.11 8.48 3.24
N LYS A 77 -5.13 8.02 4.03
CA LYS A 77 -3.91 7.38 3.53
C LYS A 77 -4.23 6.15 2.69
N VAL A 78 -5.13 5.28 3.17
CA VAL A 78 -5.55 4.08 2.44
C VAL A 78 -6.23 4.45 1.13
N LEU A 79 -7.15 5.41 1.15
CA LEU A 79 -7.87 5.86 -0.03
C LEU A 79 -6.93 6.47 -1.08
N LEU A 80 -5.95 7.28 -0.69
CA LEU A 80 -4.94 7.85 -1.60
C LEU A 80 -4.22 6.76 -2.41
N ILE A 81 -3.97 5.60 -1.79
CA ILE A 81 -3.31 4.45 -2.45
C ILE A 81 -4.32 3.65 -3.27
N ARG A 82 -5.48 3.30 -2.68
CA ARG A 82 -6.50 2.46 -3.34
C ARG A 82 -7.07 3.11 -4.59
N GLN A 83 -7.24 4.43 -4.55
CA GLN A 83 -7.76 5.22 -5.67
C GLN A 83 -6.64 5.63 -6.65
N SER A 84 -5.43 5.08 -6.49
CA SER A 84 -4.28 5.27 -7.38
C SER A 84 -3.75 6.71 -7.47
N CYS A 85 -4.15 7.60 -6.56
CA CYS A 85 -3.65 8.97 -6.51
C CYS A 85 -2.13 9.00 -6.25
N ALA A 86 -1.66 8.13 -5.34
CA ALA A 86 -0.25 8.02 -4.99
C ALA A 86 0.67 7.58 -6.14
N ALA A 87 0.13 6.93 -7.18
CA ALA A 87 0.92 6.50 -8.33
C ALA A 87 1.50 7.68 -9.13
N CYS A 88 0.79 8.81 -9.15
CA CYS A 88 1.23 10.03 -9.83
C CYS A 88 1.72 11.11 -8.86
N HIS A 89 1.06 11.24 -7.72
CA HIS A 89 1.31 12.32 -6.75
C HIS A 89 2.20 11.92 -5.57
N GLY A 90 2.66 10.67 -5.53
CA GLY A 90 3.49 10.13 -4.46
C GLY A 90 2.70 9.72 -3.22
N LEU A 91 3.30 8.86 -2.37
CA LEU A 91 2.67 8.30 -1.17
C LEU A 91 2.29 9.35 -0.12
N GLU A 92 2.93 10.51 -0.16
CA GLU A 92 2.69 11.65 0.75
C GLU A 92 2.07 12.85 0.03
N GLY A 93 1.65 12.70 -1.23
CA GLY A 93 1.10 13.81 -2.01
C GLY A 93 2.11 14.92 -2.34
N ARG A 94 3.43 14.69 -2.18
CA ARG A 94 4.48 15.68 -2.48
C ARG A 94 4.76 15.85 -3.97
N GLY A 95 4.10 15.08 -4.82
CA GLY A 95 4.28 15.10 -6.26
C GLY A 95 5.54 14.35 -6.73
N GLY A 96 5.79 14.43 -8.02
CA GLY A 96 6.94 13.83 -8.69
C GLY A 96 7.00 14.22 -10.16
N ILE A 97 7.61 13.37 -10.99
CA ILE A 97 7.72 13.59 -12.43
C ILE A 97 6.35 13.50 -13.12
N VAL A 98 5.45 12.66 -12.62
CA VAL A 98 4.16 12.34 -13.27
C VAL A 98 3.07 13.33 -12.85
N GLY A 99 2.93 13.61 -11.56
CA GLY A 99 1.90 14.49 -11.02
C GLY A 99 2.48 15.59 -10.11
N PRO A 100 1.88 16.79 -10.09
CA PRO A 100 2.31 17.87 -9.21
C PRO A 100 2.04 17.54 -7.72
N PRO A 101 2.61 18.30 -6.78
CA PRO A 101 2.24 18.20 -5.37
C PRO A 101 0.76 18.52 -5.15
N ILE A 102 0.13 17.74 -4.27
CA ILE A 102 -1.24 17.91 -3.76
C ILE A 102 -1.29 17.98 -2.22
N ILE A 103 -0.12 17.97 -1.57
CA ILE A 103 -0.01 18.11 -0.12
C ILE A 103 -0.73 19.39 0.34
N GLY A 104 -1.50 19.28 1.41
CA GLY A 104 -2.31 20.39 1.96
C GLY A 104 -3.60 20.73 1.20
N PHE A 105 -3.93 20.06 0.09
CA PHE A 105 -5.21 20.27 -0.60
C PHE A 105 -6.40 19.97 0.32
N ASP A 106 -7.49 20.71 0.15
CA ASP A 106 -8.77 20.40 0.79
C ASP A 106 -9.68 19.53 -0.09
N ALA A 107 -10.82 19.10 0.46
CA ALA A 107 -11.74 18.22 -0.24
C ALA A 107 -12.34 18.89 -1.50
N ALA A 108 -12.54 20.22 -1.49
CA ALA A 108 -13.07 20.96 -2.61
C ALA A 108 -12.05 21.09 -3.74
N ASP A 109 -10.78 21.33 -3.41
CA ASP A 109 -9.67 21.30 -4.35
C ASP A 109 -9.58 19.92 -5.01
N LEU A 110 -9.58 18.85 -4.21
CA LEU A 110 -9.54 17.49 -4.71
C LEU A 110 -10.73 17.22 -5.65
N ARG A 111 -11.96 17.55 -5.23
CA ARG A 111 -13.18 17.38 -6.03
C ARG A 111 -13.07 18.08 -7.37
N ALA A 112 -12.68 19.36 -7.37
CA ALA A 112 -12.57 20.15 -8.58
C ALA A 112 -11.52 19.62 -9.58
N LYS A 113 -10.51 18.88 -9.09
CA LYS A 113 -9.49 18.24 -9.94
C LYS A 113 -9.93 16.86 -10.39
N THR A 114 -10.50 16.03 -9.51
CA THR A 114 -10.96 14.67 -9.84
C THR A 114 -12.14 14.69 -10.80
N ASP A 115 -13.01 15.70 -10.74
CA ASP A 115 -14.14 15.86 -11.67
C ASP A 115 -13.67 16.21 -13.09
N ARG A 116 -12.56 16.96 -13.21
CA ARG A 116 -12.05 17.44 -14.52
C ARG A 116 -10.95 16.59 -15.12
N GLY A 117 -10.10 15.95 -14.32
CA GLY A 117 -8.92 15.24 -14.79
C GLY A 117 -7.92 16.12 -15.56
N PRO A 118 -7.36 17.21 -14.98
CA PRO A 118 -6.42 18.07 -15.67
C PRO A 118 -5.08 17.38 -15.97
N GLY A 119 -4.44 17.76 -17.08
CA GLY A 119 -3.03 17.44 -17.35
C GLY A 119 -2.72 15.95 -17.57
N GLY A 120 -3.70 15.17 -18.03
CA GLY A 120 -3.56 13.72 -18.24
C GLY A 120 -3.96 12.88 -17.02
N MET A 121 -4.38 13.51 -15.91
CA MET A 121 -5.04 12.79 -14.82
C MET A 121 -6.43 12.30 -15.29
N PRO A 122 -6.83 11.05 -15.05
CA PRO A 122 -8.17 10.58 -15.41
C PRO A 122 -9.23 11.33 -14.58
N ALA A 123 -10.35 11.66 -15.21
CA ALA A 123 -11.53 12.11 -14.49
C ALA A 123 -12.21 10.91 -13.80
N TYR A 124 -12.66 11.10 -12.57
CA TYR A 124 -13.33 10.06 -11.79
C TYR A 124 -14.83 10.07 -12.12
N ALA A 125 -15.40 8.89 -12.30
CA ALA A 125 -16.84 8.76 -12.54
C ALA A 125 -17.64 9.25 -11.32
N SER A 126 -18.85 9.75 -11.56
CA SER A 126 -19.78 10.12 -10.48
C SER A 126 -20.00 8.95 -9.52
N GLY A 127 -19.75 9.16 -8.23
CA GLY A 127 -19.88 8.13 -7.20
C GLY A 127 -18.65 7.23 -7.02
N ALA A 128 -17.58 7.40 -7.81
CA ALA A 128 -16.31 6.68 -7.59
C ALA A 128 -15.51 7.24 -6.39
N LEU A 129 -15.75 8.51 -6.05
CA LEU A 129 -15.23 9.18 -4.86
C LEU A 129 -16.41 9.90 -4.21
N GLU A 130 -16.79 9.47 -3.01
CA GLU A 130 -17.78 10.17 -2.20
C GLU A 130 -17.13 11.37 -1.50
N ASP A 131 -17.93 12.36 -1.09
CA ASP A 131 -17.40 13.54 -0.41
C ASP A 131 -16.66 13.16 0.88
N ALA A 132 -17.14 12.15 1.60
CA ALA A 132 -16.47 11.60 2.78
C ALA A 132 -15.09 10.99 2.48
N ASP A 133 -14.89 10.43 1.28
CA ASP A 133 -13.59 9.91 0.87
C ASP A 133 -12.61 11.03 0.56
N LEU A 134 -13.08 12.09 -0.11
CA LEU A 134 -12.27 13.28 -0.39
C LEU A 134 -11.89 14.03 0.89
N GLU A 135 -12.80 14.13 1.86
CA GLU A 135 -12.53 14.68 3.20
C GLU A 135 -11.45 13.87 3.92
N ALA A 136 -11.54 12.53 3.90
CA ALA A 136 -10.53 11.68 4.51
C ALA A 136 -9.16 11.86 3.85
N ILE A 137 -9.09 11.85 2.51
CA ILE A 137 -7.83 12.09 1.78
C ILE A 137 -7.27 13.47 2.10
N ALA A 138 -8.11 14.52 2.13
CA ALA A 138 -7.69 15.87 2.47
C ALA A 138 -7.14 15.97 3.91
N ALA A 139 -7.79 15.30 4.87
CA ALA A 139 -7.31 15.24 6.26
C ALA A 139 -5.91 14.64 6.35
N PHE A 140 -5.66 13.54 5.63
CA PHE A 140 -4.33 12.94 5.54
C PHE A 140 -3.31 13.91 4.92
N LEU A 141 -3.61 14.51 3.77
CA LEU A 141 -2.70 15.44 3.08
C LEU A 141 -2.37 16.69 3.90
N LYS A 142 -3.33 17.19 4.67
CA LYS A 142 -3.14 18.31 5.61
C LYS A 142 -2.30 17.92 6.82
N SER A 143 -2.46 16.69 7.33
CA SER A 143 -1.65 16.20 8.46
C SER A 143 -0.15 16.17 8.15
N LEU A 144 0.21 15.98 6.86
CA LEU A 144 1.59 15.99 6.38
C LEU A 144 2.14 17.38 6.07
N ALA A 145 1.26 18.38 5.92
CA ALA A 145 1.61 19.76 5.57
C ALA A 145 2.05 20.58 6.80
N ALA A 146 1.65 20.16 8.01
CA ALA A 146 2.11 20.80 9.23
C ALA A 146 3.63 20.57 9.42
N PRO A 147 4.40 21.57 9.90
CA PRO A 147 5.81 21.38 10.16
C PRO A 147 5.97 20.30 11.24
N THR A 148 6.71 19.24 10.93
CA THR A 148 7.10 18.23 11.91
C THR A 148 8.05 18.89 12.92
N THR A 149 7.52 19.45 14.00
CA THR A 149 8.33 19.79 15.18
C THR A 149 8.87 18.47 15.73
N LYS A 150 10.16 18.24 15.55
CA LYS A 150 10.92 17.20 16.22
C LYS A 150 11.72 17.84 17.35
#